data_AF-A0A9D1T3V3-F1
#
_entry.id   AF-A0A9D1T3V3-F1
#
_cell.length_a   1.000
_cell.length_b   1.000
_cell.length_c   1.000
_cell.angle_alpha   90.00
_cell.angle_beta   90.00
_cell.angle_gamma   90.00
#
_symmetry.space_group_name_H-M   'P 1'
#
loop_
_entity.id
_entity.type
_entity.pdbx_description
1 polymer ?
#
loop_
_entity_poly.entity_id
_entity_poly.type
_entity_poly.pdbx_seq_one_letter_code
_entity_poly.pdbx_strand_id
1 'polypeptide(L)'
;MQKLYEGKSKIVYKGEDDKTCIISYKDTATAGNGAKKEDLPGKGRLNAAISNLIFEYLAENGVKTHLVKVLSETSVLAKIAEIVQVEVIVRNVAAGSFSKKYGVPEGTSLKNTVVEFCLKSDELGDPMINDCQLTAIGVATQEELDELKSAALKIDSLLTSLFLKAGIRLIDYKLEFGKADGEIILCDEISPDSCRLWDADTDKKLDKDRFRRDMGGVIEGYEEVLKRLKEALGK
;
A
#
# COMPACT_ATOMS: atom_id res chain seq x y z
N MET A 1 -18.11 17.27 -8.06
CA MET A 1 -17.77 16.69 -6.73
C MET A 1 -16.85 17.66 -6.01
N GLN A 2 -17.05 17.90 -4.71
CA GLN A 2 -16.16 18.77 -3.91
C GLN A 2 -14.86 18.04 -3.60
N LYS A 3 -13.71 18.60 -3.97
CA LYS A 3 -12.38 18.04 -3.68
C LYS A 3 -12.01 18.32 -2.22
N LEU A 4 -11.65 17.29 -1.46
CA LEU A 4 -11.21 17.38 -0.06
C LEU A 4 -9.70 17.42 0.03
N TYR A 5 -9.03 16.54 -0.70
CA TYR A 5 -7.58 16.38 -0.67
C TYR A 5 -7.08 15.88 -2.04
N GLU A 6 -5.87 16.25 -2.41
CA GLU A 6 -5.19 15.72 -3.59
C GLU A 6 -3.76 15.32 -3.23
N GLY A 7 -3.51 14.02 -3.29
CA GLY A 7 -2.19 13.44 -3.09
C GLY A 7 -1.44 13.20 -4.39
N LYS A 8 -0.30 12.51 -4.28
CA LYS A 8 0.57 12.17 -5.42
C LYS A 8 -0.14 11.29 -6.46
N SER A 9 -0.81 10.22 -6.01
CA SER A 9 -1.42 9.20 -6.89
C SER A 9 -2.96 9.18 -6.86
N LYS A 10 -3.61 9.93 -5.95
CA LYS A 10 -5.05 9.87 -5.74
C LYS A 10 -5.65 11.25 -5.43
N ILE A 11 -6.93 11.42 -5.73
CA ILE A 11 -7.74 12.58 -5.32
C ILE A 11 -8.87 12.07 -4.44
N VAL A 12 -9.12 12.75 -3.33
CA VAL A 12 -10.22 12.44 -2.41
C VAL A 12 -11.28 13.53 -2.55
N TYR A 13 -12.51 13.11 -2.84
CA TYR A 13 -13.69 13.97 -2.92
C TYR A 13 -14.67 13.66 -1.80
N LYS A 14 -15.57 14.61 -1.51
CA LYS A 14 -16.70 14.38 -0.62
C LYS A 14 -17.57 13.22 -1.14
N GLY A 15 -17.97 12.32 -0.25
CA GLY A 15 -18.81 11.16 -0.57
C GLY A 15 -20.31 11.48 -0.53
N GLU A 16 -21.10 10.42 -0.33
CA GLU A 16 -22.56 10.47 -0.29
C GLU A 16 -23.06 11.15 1.00
N ASP A 17 -22.30 11.03 2.09
CA ASP A 17 -22.56 11.62 3.40
C ASP A 17 -21.27 12.11 4.08
N ASP A 18 -21.36 12.57 5.34
CA ASP A 18 -20.20 13.07 6.11
C ASP A 18 -19.32 11.95 6.69
N LYS A 19 -19.68 10.67 6.51
CA LYS A 19 -18.89 9.50 6.92
C LYS A 19 -18.18 8.82 5.75
N THR A 20 -18.40 9.28 4.51
CA THR A 20 -17.87 8.66 3.30
C THR A 20 -17.13 9.64 2.42
N CYS A 21 -16.15 9.14 1.68
CA CYS A 21 -15.41 9.88 0.67
C CYS A 21 -15.29 9.06 -0.62
N ILE A 22 -15.05 9.75 -1.74
CA ILE A 22 -14.76 9.12 -3.02
C ILE A 22 -13.25 9.25 -3.26
N ILE A 23 -12.59 8.11 -3.45
CA ILE A 23 -11.17 8.06 -3.79
C ILE A 23 -11.06 7.80 -5.29
N SER A 24 -10.37 8.67 -6.01
CA SER A 24 -10.12 8.58 -7.45
C SER A 24 -8.63 8.38 -7.74
N TYR A 25 -8.29 7.33 -8.46
CA TYR A 25 -6.92 6.93 -8.79
C TYR A 25 -6.43 7.69 -10.02
N LYS A 26 -5.22 8.25 -9.93
CA LYS A 26 -4.54 8.96 -11.02
C LYS A 26 -3.56 8.04 -11.78
N ASP A 27 -3.37 8.38 -13.04
CA ASP A 27 -2.34 7.78 -13.92
C ASP A 27 -0.93 8.30 -13.62
N THR A 28 -0.82 9.34 -12.79
CA THR A 28 0.47 9.90 -12.38
C THR A 28 1.27 8.94 -11.49
N ALA A 29 2.49 8.62 -11.91
CA ALA A 29 3.51 7.98 -11.11
C ALA A 29 4.51 9.02 -10.58
N THR A 30 4.98 8.83 -9.35
CA THR A 30 6.02 9.65 -8.73
C THR A 30 7.06 8.80 -8.01
N ALA A 31 8.32 9.23 -8.02
CA ALA A 31 9.42 8.58 -7.31
C ALA A 31 10.42 9.61 -6.76
N GLY A 32 11.20 9.21 -5.75
CA GLY A 32 12.23 10.06 -5.13
C GLY A 32 11.65 11.35 -4.53
N ASN A 33 10.62 11.23 -3.69
CA ASN A 33 9.91 12.38 -3.09
C ASN A 33 9.42 13.43 -4.10
N GLY A 34 9.01 12.97 -5.29
CA GLY A 34 8.49 13.83 -6.36
C GLY A 34 9.55 14.33 -7.35
N ALA A 35 10.82 13.99 -7.16
CA ALA A 35 11.89 14.34 -8.11
C ALA A 35 11.68 13.74 -9.51
N LYS A 36 11.02 12.57 -9.58
CA LYS A 36 10.57 11.96 -10.84
C LYS A 36 9.06 11.89 -10.87
N LYS A 37 8.45 12.39 -11.95
CA LYS A 37 7.00 12.38 -12.18
C LYS A 37 6.70 12.14 -13.65
N GLU A 38 5.77 11.25 -13.92
CA GLU A 38 5.32 10.90 -15.28
C GLU A 38 3.86 10.44 -15.23
N ASP A 39 3.08 10.73 -16.27
CA ASP A 39 1.74 10.16 -16.42
C ASP A 39 1.83 8.86 -17.22
N LEU A 40 1.38 7.77 -16.61
CA LEU A 40 1.38 6.43 -17.19
C LEU A 40 -0.07 6.02 -17.49
N PRO A 41 -0.56 6.19 -18.74
CA PRO A 41 -1.94 5.93 -19.08
C PRO A 41 -2.41 4.54 -18.64
N GLY A 42 -3.54 4.50 -17.93
CA GLY A 42 -4.13 3.25 -17.43
C GLY A 42 -3.55 2.73 -16.11
N LYS A 43 -2.53 3.37 -15.53
CA LYS A 43 -2.02 3.00 -14.19
C LYS A 43 -3.11 3.15 -13.12
N GLY A 44 -3.90 4.22 -13.16
CA GLY A 44 -4.96 4.49 -12.19
C GLY A 44 -6.01 3.40 -12.16
N ARG A 45 -6.49 2.94 -13.32
CA ARG A 45 -7.46 1.83 -13.41
C ARG A 45 -6.88 0.51 -12.90
N LEU A 46 -5.59 0.24 -13.16
CA LEU A 46 -4.93 -0.98 -12.71
C LEU A 46 -4.73 -0.99 -11.19
N ASN A 47 -4.27 0.13 -10.61
CA ASN A 47 -4.15 0.24 -9.16
C ASN A 47 -5.51 0.12 -8.47
N ALA A 48 -6.55 0.77 -9.00
CA ALA A 48 -7.90 0.65 -8.47
C ALA A 48 -8.38 -0.82 -8.51
N ALA A 49 -8.27 -1.48 -9.66
CA ALA A 49 -8.69 -2.88 -9.81
C ALA A 49 -7.93 -3.83 -8.87
N ILE A 50 -6.61 -3.72 -8.78
CA ILE A 50 -5.77 -4.54 -7.89
C ILE A 50 -6.10 -4.27 -6.43
N SER A 51 -6.18 -2.99 -6.04
CA SER A 51 -6.50 -2.62 -4.66
C SER A 51 -7.88 -3.10 -4.25
N ASN A 52 -8.88 -3.02 -5.13
CA ASN A 52 -10.24 -3.50 -4.83
C ASN A 52 -10.26 -5.01 -4.59
N LEU A 53 -9.59 -5.80 -5.44
CA LEU A 53 -9.49 -7.25 -5.26
C LEU A 53 -8.83 -7.62 -3.92
N ILE A 54 -7.77 -6.91 -3.55
CA ILE A 54 -7.04 -7.14 -2.32
C ILE A 54 -7.89 -6.74 -1.10
N PHE A 55 -8.54 -5.58 -1.13
CA PHE A 55 -9.37 -5.10 -0.02
C PHE A 55 -10.61 -5.98 0.19
N GLU A 56 -11.25 -6.45 -0.88
CA GLU A 56 -12.34 -7.43 -0.81
C GLU A 56 -11.86 -8.72 -0.15
N TYR A 57 -10.75 -9.30 -0.62
CA TYR A 57 -10.16 -10.51 -0.04
C TYR A 57 -9.81 -10.34 1.44
N LEU A 58 -9.19 -9.21 1.81
CA LEU A 58 -8.85 -8.91 3.20
C LEU A 58 -10.10 -8.77 4.07
N ALA A 59 -11.15 -8.11 3.58
CA ALA A 59 -12.43 -7.96 4.28
C ALA A 59 -13.11 -9.32 4.50
N GLU A 60 -13.14 -10.19 3.49
CA GLU A 60 -13.66 -11.56 3.59
C GLU A 60 -12.89 -12.41 4.63
N ASN A 61 -11.61 -12.08 4.85
CA ASN A 61 -10.74 -12.73 5.85
C ASN A 61 -10.68 -11.95 7.19
N GLY A 62 -11.66 -11.07 7.43
CA GLY A 62 -11.87 -10.41 8.72
C GLY A 62 -10.89 -9.29 9.03
N VAL A 63 -10.33 -8.63 8.01
CA VAL A 63 -9.63 -7.35 8.17
C VAL A 63 -10.64 -6.22 7.99
N LYS A 64 -10.71 -5.29 8.94
CA LYS A 64 -11.57 -4.11 8.81
C LYS A 64 -10.92 -3.13 7.83
N THR A 65 -11.65 -2.70 6.81
CA THR A 65 -11.14 -1.78 5.78
C THR A 65 -12.08 -0.60 5.57
N HIS A 66 -11.56 0.46 4.95
CA HIS A 66 -12.34 1.62 4.56
C HIS A 66 -13.20 1.39 3.31
N LEU A 67 -12.99 0.31 2.54
CA LEU A 67 -13.66 0.12 1.25
C LEU A 67 -15.15 -0.15 1.48
N VAL A 68 -16.02 0.65 0.86
CA VAL A 68 -17.48 0.46 0.93
C VAL A 68 -17.99 -0.19 -0.35
N LYS A 69 -17.68 0.39 -1.52
CA LYS A 69 -18.05 -0.17 -2.83
C LYS A 69 -17.20 0.43 -3.95
N VAL A 70 -17.06 -0.31 -5.05
CA VAL A 70 -16.46 0.18 -6.29
C VAL A 70 -17.47 1.03 -7.06
N LEU A 71 -17.07 2.22 -7.51
CA LEU A 71 -17.94 3.15 -8.24
C LEU A 71 -17.64 3.18 -9.74
N SER A 72 -16.37 3.04 -10.11
CA SER A 72 -15.92 2.98 -11.50
C SER A 72 -14.59 2.23 -11.61
N GLU A 73 -14.03 2.12 -12.82
CA GLU A 73 -12.71 1.55 -13.05
C GLU A 73 -11.58 2.29 -12.33
N THR A 74 -11.80 3.55 -11.92
CA THR A 74 -10.79 4.41 -11.29
C THR A 74 -11.26 5.00 -9.96
N SER A 75 -12.44 4.63 -9.45
CA SER A 75 -12.96 5.24 -8.22
C SER A 75 -13.73 4.29 -7.32
N VAL A 76 -13.65 4.57 -6.02
CA VAL A 76 -14.30 3.81 -4.95
C VAL A 76 -14.95 4.74 -3.95
N LEU A 77 -16.02 4.27 -3.31
CA LEU A 77 -16.56 4.86 -2.10
C LEU A 77 -15.84 4.23 -0.90
N ALA A 78 -15.32 5.06 -0.01
CA ALA A 78 -14.62 4.62 1.19
C ALA A 78 -15.16 5.34 2.43
N LYS A 79 -14.98 4.73 3.61
CA LYS A 79 -15.23 5.37 4.91
C LYS A 79 -14.20 6.47 5.15
N ILE A 80 -14.63 7.61 5.68
CA ILE A 80 -13.74 8.62 6.23
C ILE A 80 -13.18 8.09 7.55
N ALA A 81 -11.86 8.21 7.71
CA ALA A 81 -11.14 7.86 8.92
C ALA A 81 -10.16 8.97 9.28
N GLU A 82 -9.93 9.16 10.57
CA GLU A 82 -8.82 9.97 11.07
C GLU A 82 -7.52 9.18 10.87
N ILE A 83 -6.73 9.57 9.87
CA ILE A 83 -5.50 8.86 9.51
C ILE A 83 -4.47 9.00 10.62
N VAL A 84 -3.97 7.86 11.12
CA VAL A 84 -2.80 7.82 11.98
C VAL A 84 -1.61 8.24 11.10
N GLN A 85 -0.86 9.27 11.50
CA GLN A 85 0.21 9.87 10.68
C GLN A 85 1.48 9.01 10.63
N VAL A 86 1.31 7.71 10.40
CA VAL A 86 2.35 6.68 10.38
C VAL A 86 2.13 5.80 9.15
N GLU A 87 3.19 5.61 8.37
CA GLU A 87 3.25 4.56 7.37
C GLU A 87 3.78 3.29 8.03
N VAL A 88 3.03 2.18 7.92
CA VAL A 88 3.43 0.89 8.45
C VAL A 88 4.02 0.06 7.32
N ILE A 89 5.32 -0.20 7.36
CA ILE A 89 6.03 -0.94 6.32
C ILE A 89 6.31 -2.35 6.82
N VAL A 90 5.88 -3.35 6.05
CA VAL A 90 6.17 -4.76 6.31
C VAL A 90 7.19 -5.25 5.30
N ARG A 91 8.22 -5.99 5.75
CA ARG A 91 9.27 -6.56 4.89
C ARG A 91 9.46 -8.04 5.16
N ASN A 92 9.40 -8.82 4.10
CA ASN A 92 9.68 -10.26 4.09
C ASN A 92 11.07 -10.55 3.52
N VAL A 93 11.53 -9.69 2.62
CA VAL A 93 12.82 -9.79 1.93
C VAL A 93 13.50 -8.42 1.95
N ALA A 94 14.82 -8.39 2.13
CA ALA A 94 15.57 -7.14 2.06
C ALA A 94 15.51 -6.54 0.65
N ALA A 95 15.01 -5.31 0.52
CA ALA A 95 14.99 -4.58 -0.74
C ALA A 95 14.99 -3.06 -0.50
N GLY A 96 15.18 -2.30 -1.59
CA GLY A 96 14.95 -0.85 -1.60
C GLY A 96 15.70 -0.08 -0.50
N SER A 97 14.97 0.76 0.24
CA SER A 97 15.55 1.61 1.30
C SER A 97 16.13 0.81 2.46
N PHE A 98 15.58 -0.37 2.77
CA PHE A 98 16.10 -1.25 3.82
C PHE A 98 17.50 -1.76 3.47
N SER A 99 17.65 -2.31 2.26
CA SER A 99 18.94 -2.79 1.76
C SER A 99 20.00 -1.70 1.77
N LYS A 100 19.65 -0.49 1.29
CA LYS A 100 20.55 0.66 1.29
C LYS A 100 20.93 1.10 2.70
N LYS A 101 19.96 1.15 3.61
CA LYS A 101 20.15 1.66 4.98
C LYS A 101 21.03 0.74 5.83
N TYR A 102 20.80 -0.57 5.75
CA TYR A 102 21.46 -1.54 6.62
C TYR A 102 22.59 -2.33 5.94
N GLY A 103 22.89 -2.04 4.66
CA GLY A 103 23.94 -2.74 3.92
C GLY A 103 23.62 -4.21 3.64
N VAL A 104 22.33 -4.58 3.64
CA VAL A 104 21.89 -5.96 3.37
C VAL A 104 21.61 -6.10 1.87
N PRO A 105 22.22 -7.09 1.17
CA PRO A 105 21.99 -7.27 -0.26
C PRO A 105 20.50 -7.42 -0.61
N GLU A 106 20.07 -6.79 -1.70
CA GLU A 106 18.69 -6.92 -2.19
C GLU A 106 18.39 -8.38 -2.55
N GLY A 107 17.23 -8.88 -2.14
CA GLY A 107 16.82 -10.27 -2.31
C GLY A 107 17.19 -11.18 -1.12
N THR A 108 17.93 -10.68 -0.14
CA THR A 108 18.25 -11.45 1.07
C THR A 108 16.98 -11.79 1.85
N SER A 109 16.77 -13.09 2.10
CA SER A 109 15.69 -13.54 2.98
C SER A 109 15.93 -13.06 4.41
N LEU A 110 14.93 -12.44 5.02
CA LEU A 110 14.99 -11.99 6.41
C LEU A 110 14.69 -13.15 7.35
N LYS A 111 15.31 -13.15 8.54
CA LYS A 111 15.13 -14.20 9.55
C LYS A 111 13.75 -14.18 10.22
N ASN A 112 13.04 -13.06 10.10
CA ASN A 112 11.68 -12.83 10.58
C ASN A 112 11.05 -11.72 9.72
N THR A 113 9.72 -11.65 9.71
CA THR A 113 8.99 -10.49 9.15
C THR A 113 9.35 -9.24 9.95
N VAL A 114 9.74 -8.17 9.24
CA VAL A 114 10.08 -6.88 9.83
C VAL A 114 8.88 -5.94 9.67
N VAL A 115 8.47 -5.31 10.77
CA VAL A 115 7.49 -4.21 10.76
C VAL A 115 8.19 -2.94 11.21
N GLU A 116 8.24 -1.94 10.33
CA GLU A 116 8.87 -0.63 10.57
C GLU A 116 7.82 0.47 10.44
N PHE A 117 8.05 1.57 11.15
CA PHE A 117 7.25 2.78 11.01
C PHE A 117 8.04 3.89 10.33
N CYS A 118 7.36 4.64 9.47
CA CYS A 118 7.80 5.95 9.01
C CYS A 118 6.78 7.00 9.43
N LEU A 119 7.23 8.18 9.84
CA LEU A 119 6.36 9.32 10.07
C LEU A 119 5.82 9.78 8.72
N LYS A 120 4.50 9.85 8.54
CA LYS A 120 3.88 10.31 7.29
C LYS A 120 4.07 11.82 7.17
N SER A 121 5.05 12.26 6.39
CA SER A 121 5.37 13.67 6.19
C SER A 121 6.16 13.87 4.90
N ASP A 122 5.45 14.33 3.87
CA ASP A 122 6.06 14.67 2.58
C ASP A 122 7.16 15.74 2.72
N GLU A 123 7.00 16.68 3.66
CA GLU A 123 7.99 17.74 3.95
C GLU A 123 9.28 17.17 4.53
N LEU A 124 9.17 16.20 5.44
CA LEU A 124 10.33 15.57 6.08
C LEU A 124 10.86 14.35 5.29
N GLY A 125 10.20 14.00 4.19
CA GLY A 125 10.57 12.87 3.35
C GLY A 125 10.34 11.51 4.01
N ASP A 126 9.26 11.39 4.78
CA ASP A 126 8.79 10.17 5.43
C ASP A 126 9.87 9.44 6.27
N PRO A 127 10.45 10.11 7.30
CA PRO A 127 11.58 9.55 8.03
C PRO A 127 11.16 8.30 8.83
N MET A 128 12.05 7.29 8.85
CA MET A 128 11.87 6.14 9.74
C MET A 128 11.88 6.63 11.20
N ILE A 129 10.94 6.11 11.97
CA ILE A 129 10.73 6.49 13.37
C ILE A 129 10.37 5.24 14.17
N ASN A 130 10.81 5.15 15.42
CA ASN A 130 10.48 4.02 16.29
C ASN A 130 9.28 4.35 17.21
N ASP A 131 8.76 3.33 17.90
CA ASP A 131 7.63 3.47 18.83
C ASP A 131 7.85 4.53 19.92
N CYS A 132 9.05 4.53 20.53
CA CYS A 132 9.38 5.45 21.61
C CYS A 132 9.38 6.90 21.11
N GLN A 133 9.82 7.14 19.88
CA GLN A 133 9.81 8.46 19.26
C GLN A 133 8.39 8.89 18.90
N LEU A 134 7.58 7.98 18.32
CA LEU A 134 6.18 8.24 17.97
C LEU A 134 5.33 8.63 19.19
N THR A 135 5.49 7.89 20.29
CA THR A 135 4.81 8.17 21.56
C THR A 135 5.32 9.45 22.21
N ALA A 136 6.64 9.70 22.19
CA ALA A 136 7.23 10.91 22.77
C ALA A 136 6.76 12.22 22.10
N ILE A 137 6.46 12.20 20.80
CA ILE A 137 5.94 13.36 20.06
C ILE A 137 4.41 13.38 19.93
N GLY A 138 3.72 12.40 20.53
CA GLY A 138 2.26 12.33 20.55
C GLY A 138 1.59 12.02 19.21
N VAL A 139 2.29 11.35 18.28
CA VAL A 139 1.70 10.94 16.98
C VAL A 139 0.77 9.73 17.15
N ALA A 140 1.11 8.81 18.03
CA ALA A 140 0.30 7.65 18.39
C ALA A 140 0.65 7.17 19.80
N THR A 141 -0.31 6.55 20.47
CA THR A 141 -0.13 5.84 21.75
C THR A 141 0.50 4.46 21.52
N GLN A 142 1.11 3.87 22.55
CA GLN A 142 1.67 2.53 22.44
C GLN A 142 0.61 1.48 22.08
N GLU A 143 -0.60 1.61 22.63
CA GLU A 143 -1.73 0.71 22.35
C GLU A 143 -2.10 0.73 20.86
N GLU A 144 -2.18 1.90 20.25
CA GLU A 144 -2.40 2.03 18.80
C GLU A 144 -1.27 1.38 18.01
N LEU A 145 0.00 1.64 18.37
CA LEU A 145 1.15 1.08 17.65
C LEU A 145 1.18 -0.45 17.71
N ASP A 146 0.81 -1.03 18.84
CA ASP A 146 0.71 -2.48 19.02
C ASP A 146 -0.44 -3.06 18.17
N GLU A 147 -1.59 -2.38 18.12
CA GLU A 147 -2.71 -2.76 17.25
C GLU A 147 -2.34 -2.67 15.76
N LEU A 148 -1.63 -1.61 15.34
CA LEU A 148 -1.13 -1.45 13.97
C LEU A 148 -0.17 -2.58 13.57
N LYS A 149 0.76 -2.95 14.45
CA LYS A 149 1.69 -4.08 14.22
C LYS A 149 0.94 -5.40 14.08
N SER A 150 0.00 -5.67 14.98
CA SER A 150 -0.80 -6.88 14.97
C SER A 150 -1.62 -6.99 13.67
N ALA A 151 -2.29 -5.90 13.27
CA ALA A 151 -3.03 -5.82 12.02
C ALA A 151 -2.12 -6.02 10.80
N ALA A 152 -0.95 -5.38 10.79
CA ALA A 152 0.03 -5.51 9.71
C ALA A 152 0.52 -6.95 9.53
N LEU A 153 0.82 -7.67 10.62
CA LEU A 153 1.24 -9.07 10.58
C LEU A 153 0.11 -10.02 10.14
N LYS A 154 -1.14 -9.75 10.56
CA LYS A 154 -2.30 -10.50 10.06
C LYS A 154 -2.46 -10.31 8.55
N ILE A 155 -2.37 -9.07 8.07
CA ILE A 155 -2.43 -8.73 6.64
C ILE A 155 -1.26 -9.42 5.90
N ASP A 156 -0.05 -9.41 6.45
CA ASP A 156 1.13 -10.03 5.84
C ASP A 156 0.93 -11.52 5.58
N SER A 157 0.43 -12.25 6.57
CA SER A 157 0.14 -13.69 6.42
C SER A 157 -0.87 -13.95 5.30
N LEU A 158 -1.91 -13.12 5.19
CA LEU A 158 -2.95 -13.25 4.17
C LEU A 158 -2.44 -12.91 2.77
N LEU A 159 -1.71 -11.80 2.64
CA LEU A 159 -1.20 -11.32 1.35
C LEU A 159 -0.04 -12.17 0.84
N THR A 160 0.87 -12.60 1.72
CA THR A 160 1.97 -13.49 1.35
C THR A 160 1.42 -14.79 0.77
N SER A 161 0.38 -15.37 1.39
CA SER A 161 -0.29 -16.57 0.87
C SER A 161 -0.99 -16.32 -0.47
N LEU A 162 -1.70 -15.19 -0.60
CA LEU A 162 -2.41 -14.83 -1.84
C LEU A 162 -1.44 -14.61 -3.01
N PHE A 163 -0.41 -13.79 -2.82
CA PHE A 163 0.57 -13.50 -3.87
C PHE A 163 1.37 -14.75 -4.24
N LEU A 164 1.74 -15.60 -3.28
CA LEU A 164 2.41 -16.85 -3.59
C LEU A 164 1.54 -17.78 -4.44
N LYS A 165 0.23 -17.86 -4.15
CA LYS A 165 -0.75 -18.57 -5.00
C LYS A 165 -0.82 -17.98 -6.42
N ALA A 166 -0.61 -16.68 -6.55
CA ALA A 166 -0.50 -15.97 -7.83
C ALA A 166 0.89 -16.08 -8.48
N GLY A 167 1.81 -16.89 -7.95
CA GLY A 167 3.18 -17.01 -8.48
C GLY A 167 4.02 -15.75 -8.32
N ILE A 168 3.74 -14.96 -7.28
CA ILE A 168 4.40 -13.68 -6.98
C ILE A 168 4.92 -13.71 -5.54
N ARG A 169 6.16 -13.26 -5.35
CA ARG A 169 6.76 -13.02 -4.03
C ARG A 169 6.40 -11.61 -3.57
N LEU A 170 5.76 -11.51 -2.40
CA LEU A 170 5.54 -10.24 -1.70
C LEU A 170 6.80 -9.88 -0.90
N ILE A 171 7.59 -8.95 -1.43
CA ILE A 171 8.93 -8.61 -0.92
C ILE A 171 8.82 -7.67 0.28
N ASP A 172 8.14 -6.54 0.08
CA ASP A 172 7.76 -5.59 1.10
C ASP A 172 6.53 -4.81 0.63
N TYR A 173 5.83 -4.16 1.55
CA TYR A 173 4.70 -3.30 1.21
C TYR A 173 4.41 -2.31 2.34
N LYS A 174 3.62 -1.31 2.03
CA LYS A 174 3.25 -0.21 2.93
C LYS A 174 1.74 -0.21 3.17
N LEU A 175 1.36 -0.01 4.42
CA LEU A 175 -0.02 0.18 4.85
C LEU A 175 -0.21 1.54 5.50
N GLU A 176 -1.42 2.06 5.41
CA GLU A 176 -1.89 3.21 6.18
C GLU A 176 -3.19 2.82 6.87
N PHE A 177 -3.35 3.30 8.10
CA PHE A 177 -4.51 3.01 8.93
C PHE A 177 -5.13 4.32 9.42
N GLY A 178 -6.42 4.25 9.74
CA GLY A 178 -7.11 5.36 10.37
C GLY A 178 -8.16 4.87 11.36
N LYS A 179 -8.61 5.79 12.21
CA LYS A 179 -9.72 5.54 13.12
C LYS A 179 -11.04 5.96 12.49
N ALA A 180 -11.98 5.04 12.44
CA ALA A 180 -13.37 5.33 12.06
C ALA A 180 -14.29 4.76 13.14
N ASP A 181 -15.17 5.61 13.69
CA ASP A 181 -16.08 5.23 14.79
C ASP A 181 -15.36 4.57 15.99
N GLY A 182 -14.13 5.01 16.28
CA GLY A 182 -13.32 4.52 17.40
C GLY A 182 -12.51 3.24 17.12
N GLU A 183 -12.61 2.67 15.92
CA GLU A 183 -11.90 1.45 15.54
C GLU A 183 -10.79 1.72 14.52
N ILE A 184 -9.65 1.02 14.63
CA ILE A 184 -8.62 1.03 13.60
C ILE A 184 -9.08 0.23 12.39
N ILE A 185 -9.01 0.85 11.22
CA ILE A 185 -9.32 0.24 9.92
C ILE A 185 -8.17 0.45 8.93
N LEU A 186 -7.98 -0.51 8.03
CA LEU A 186 -7.07 -0.38 6.90
C LEU A 186 -7.61 0.65 5.89
N CYS A 187 -6.76 1.60 5.52
CA CYS A 187 -7.06 2.71 4.61
C CYS A 187 -6.12 2.72 3.38
N ASP A 188 -6.15 3.82 2.64
CA ASP A 188 -5.33 4.10 1.46
C ASP A 188 -5.49 3.08 0.31
N GLU A 189 -4.41 2.44 -0.15
CA GLU A 189 -4.41 1.46 -1.23
C GLU A 189 -3.40 0.34 -0.99
N ILE A 190 -3.65 -0.83 -1.58
CA ILE A 190 -2.64 -1.89 -1.73
C ILE A 190 -2.54 -2.21 -3.21
N SER A 191 -1.43 -1.81 -3.82
CA SER A 191 -1.22 -1.92 -5.26
C SER A 191 0.27 -2.11 -5.57
N PRO A 192 0.66 -2.31 -6.83
CA PRO A 192 2.09 -2.33 -7.21
C PRO A 192 2.80 -0.98 -6.99
N ASP A 193 2.07 0.11 -6.68
CA ASP A 193 2.70 1.37 -6.21
C ASP A 193 3.17 1.28 -4.75
N SER A 194 2.42 0.57 -3.90
CA SER A 194 2.65 0.43 -2.45
C SER A 194 3.28 -0.91 -2.04
N CYS A 195 3.48 -1.84 -3.00
CA CYS A 195 4.11 -3.14 -2.78
C CYS A 195 5.34 -3.31 -3.69
N ARG A 196 6.33 -4.09 -3.23
CA ARG A 196 7.33 -4.73 -4.10
C ARG A 196 6.91 -6.16 -4.38
N LEU A 197 6.78 -6.47 -5.66
CA LEU A 197 6.19 -7.70 -6.18
C LEU A 197 7.13 -8.29 -7.22
N TRP A 198 7.74 -9.43 -6.90
CA TRP A 198 8.65 -10.11 -7.81
C TRP A 198 8.04 -11.41 -8.28
N ASP A 199 8.18 -11.72 -9.57
CA ASP A 199 7.85 -13.02 -10.10
C ASP A 199 8.61 -14.12 -9.33
N ALA A 200 7.90 -15.18 -8.92
CA ALA A 200 8.46 -16.17 -8.00
C ALA A 200 9.58 -17.04 -8.61
N ASP A 201 9.56 -17.22 -9.93
CA ASP A 201 10.52 -18.08 -10.63
C ASP A 201 11.72 -17.29 -11.16
N THR A 202 11.51 -16.03 -11.56
CA THR A 202 12.50 -15.24 -12.31
C THR A 202 13.02 -14.02 -11.57
N ASP A 203 12.45 -13.67 -10.41
CA ASP A 203 12.70 -12.41 -9.68
C ASP A 203 12.44 -11.15 -10.52
N LYS A 204 11.71 -11.27 -11.63
CA LYS A 204 11.28 -10.13 -12.44
C LYS A 204 10.41 -9.22 -11.59
N LYS A 205 10.80 -7.94 -11.46
CA LYS A 205 10.02 -6.93 -10.75
C LYS A 205 8.77 -6.59 -11.54
N LEU A 206 7.61 -6.63 -10.89
CA LEU A 206 6.28 -6.35 -11.45
C LEU A 206 5.67 -5.07 -10.85
N ASP A 207 6.45 -4.35 -10.04
CA ASP A 207 6.01 -3.20 -9.26
C ASP A 207 6.64 -1.88 -9.71
N LYS A 208 6.34 -0.82 -8.96
CA LYS A 208 6.82 0.54 -9.21
C LYS A 208 8.34 0.69 -9.27
N ASP A 209 9.13 -0.25 -8.76
CA ASP A 209 10.59 -0.24 -8.97
C ASP A 209 10.97 -0.24 -10.45
N ARG A 210 10.11 -0.78 -11.34
CA ARG A 210 10.31 -0.64 -12.79
C ARG A 210 10.35 0.81 -13.24
N PHE A 211 9.47 1.65 -12.68
CA PHE A 211 9.47 3.10 -12.90
C PHE A 211 10.64 3.78 -12.16
N ARG A 212 10.90 3.41 -10.90
CA ARG A 212 11.97 4.01 -10.09
C ARG A 212 13.37 3.80 -10.70
N ARG A 213 13.57 2.70 -11.44
CA ARG A 213 14.86 2.27 -11.98
C ARG A 213 14.92 2.25 -13.52
N ASP A 214 13.96 2.90 -14.19
CA ASP A 214 13.94 3.03 -15.66
C ASP A 214 14.01 1.68 -16.42
N MET A 215 13.32 0.67 -15.89
CA MET A 215 13.33 -0.71 -16.44
C MET A 215 12.34 -0.92 -17.59
N GLY A 216 11.53 0.10 -17.92
CA GLY A 216 10.40 0.01 -18.84
C GLY A 216 9.32 -0.99 -18.40
N GLY A 217 8.26 -1.15 -19.19
CA GLY A 217 7.26 -2.20 -18.97
C GLY A 217 6.45 -2.06 -17.67
N VAL A 218 6.17 -0.83 -17.23
CA VAL A 218 5.52 -0.57 -15.93
C VAL A 218 4.07 -1.05 -15.95
N ILE A 219 3.31 -0.64 -16.97
CA ILE A 219 1.90 -0.98 -17.13
C ILE A 219 1.73 -2.48 -17.32
N GLU A 220 2.59 -3.10 -18.13
CA GLU A 220 2.60 -4.54 -18.41
C GLU A 220 2.88 -5.35 -17.13
N GLY A 221 3.74 -4.85 -16.25
CA GLY A 221 3.94 -5.45 -14.93
C GLY A 221 2.67 -5.43 -14.08
N TYR A 222 1.94 -4.32 -14.09
CA TYR A 222 0.71 -4.16 -13.32
C TYR A 222 -0.44 -4.98 -13.91
N GLU A 223 -0.55 -5.06 -15.23
CA GLU A 223 -1.50 -5.93 -15.93
C GLU A 223 -1.26 -7.40 -15.59
N GLU A 224 -0.01 -7.84 -15.55
CA GLU A 224 0.36 -9.19 -15.15
C GLU A 224 -0.04 -9.48 -13.70
N VAL A 225 0.22 -8.55 -12.76
CA VAL A 225 -0.21 -8.68 -11.37
C VAL A 225 -1.73 -8.82 -11.27
N LEU A 226 -2.49 -7.96 -11.96
CA LEU A 226 -3.95 -8.00 -11.96
C LEU A 226 -4.47 -9.34 -12.50
N LYS A 227 -3.91 -9.82 -13.61
CA LYS A 227 -4.29 -11.10 -14.21
C LYS A 227 -4.07 -12.26 -13.24
N ARG A 228 -2.88 -12.39 -12.67
CA ARG A 228 -2.54 -13.50 -11.77
C ARG A 228 -3.34 -13.45 -10.46
N LEU A 229 -3.64 -12.26 -9.94
CA LEU A 229 -4.49 -12.12 -8.76
C LEU A 229 -5.93 -12.56 -9.03
N LYS A 230 -6.49 -12.23 -10.19
CA LYS A 230 -7.82 -12.73 -10.59
C LYS A 230 -7.86 -14.25 -10.66
N GLU A 231 -6.87 -14.85 -11.33
CA GLU A 231 -6.73 -16.31 -11.41
C GLU A 231 -6.60 -16.95 -10.01
N ALA A 232 -5.77 -16.38 -9.13
CA ALA A 232 -5.59 -16.87 -7.77
C ALA A 232 -6.86 -16.74 -6.91
N LEU A 233 -7.71 -15.75 -7.17
CA LEU A 233 -8.99 -15.54 -6.50
C LEU A 233 -10.16 -16.25 -7.19
N GLY A 234 -9.96 -16.88 -8.35
CA GLY A 234 -11.02 -17.53 -9.13
C GLY A 234 -12.02 -16.55 -9.75
N LYS A 235 -11.56 -15.36 -10.14
CA LYS A 235 -12.35 -14.28 -10.76
C LYS A 235 -12.01 -14.06 -12.24
#